data_AF-R7A7D3-F1
#
_entry.id   AF-R7A7D3-F1
#
_cell.length_a   1.000
_cell.length_b   1.000
_cell.length_c   1.000
_cell.angle_alpha   90.00
_cell.angle_beta   90.00
_cell.angle_gamma   90.00
#
_symmetry.space_group_name_H-M   'P 1'
#
loop_
_entity.id
_entity.type
_entity.pdbx_description
1 polymer ?
#
loop_
_entity_poly.entity_id
_entity_poly.type
_entity_poly.pdbx_seq_one_letter_code
_entity_poly.pdbx_strand_id
1 'polypeptide(L)'
;MYGGDGDDTFYGGNGLNYMYGGDGDDNFTGGELADYIEGGAGNDTMNGGNGSNEMYGGDGDDYIYGGNDDDYIEGGNGDDHLYGGNGVNTIYGGAGNDIIYSGDNGSFLYGGDGDDRIYAGGGADVLDGGAGNDYLQGDHGGDTYIFGIGYDIDTINASADLNTIRIHGYTVADMHNTRMANNDLVIDFGEDTGDRLIIQGFFEFRANCDFNFVFDDETVLGQHDIQAVSAPIAGTDGDDWLAIQGNDGGVIHAGAGNDGLSGGSGNDELYGEAGNDTLYGNDGNDILDGGTGNDSLNGGNGEDTYIFAKGYAQDTINEWGSDHSIIMLTDINSNEITVSDQWGSNLLISVNGTDDVLTISNFKWGQSTFTFKFADGAEGYVDKDTWQLVLTKQPDEIEDTEQVNAELLESVYADDTCLSDLLTDGSTVITDMTESTALTDENDDISDVTDVQVMLLAENMSAFGNNDQISDSVNITDITADTSLTDSLLVGALQ
;
A
#
# COMPACT_ATOMS: atom_id res chain seq x y z
N MET A 1 -6.60 -4.58 59.35
CA MET A 1 -6.12 -3.27 59.79
C MET A 1 -6.78 -2.27 58.86
N TYR A 2 -7.23 -1.12 59.36
CA TYR A 2 -7.96 -0.12 58.57
C TYR A 2 -7.33 1.24 58.85
N GLY A 3 -6.93 1.96 57.80
CA GLY A 3 -6.32 3.29 57.87
C GLY A 3 -7.36 4.40 57.99
N GLY A 4 -8.22 4.52 56.97
CA GLY A 4 -9.29 5.51 56.91
C GLY A 4 -8.93 6.63 55.96
N ASP A 5 -8.88 7.87 56.45
CA ASP A 5 -8.50 9.03 55.64
C ASP A 5 -7.04 9.44 55.96
N GLY A 6 -6.27 9.73 54.92
CA GLY A 6 -4.89 10.23 54.96
C GLY A 6 -3.84 9.13 55.02
N ASP A 7 -2.59 9.52 54.72
CA ASP A 7 -1.46 8.59 54.56
C ASP A 7 -1.16 7.75 55.82
N ASP A 8 -1.33 6.44 55.71
CA ASP A 8 -1.15 5.44 56.74
C ASP A 8 0.02 4.48 56.44
N THR A 9 0.42 3.72 57.46
CA THR A 9 1.49 2.71 57.32
C THR A 9 1.14 1.43 58.06
N PHE A 10 1.18 0.31 57.35
CA PHE A 10 0.80 -1.00 57.83
C PHE A 10 2.00 -1.96 57.83
N TYR A 11 2.10 -2.75 58.90
CA TYR A 11 3.09 -3.81 59.02
C TYR A 11 2.41 -5.11 59.39
N GLY A 12 2.48 -6.05 58.45
CA GLY A 12 2.10 -7.44 58.60
C GLY A 12 3.02 -8.19 59.55
N GLY A 13 2.55 -9.34 60.00
CA GLY A 13 3.27 -10.26 60.86
C GLY A 13 3.32 -11.66 60.28
N ASN A 14 3.77 -12.63 61.08
CA ASN A 14 3.98 -14.00 60.59
C ASN A 14 2.69 -14.81 60.35
N GLY A 15 1.52 -14.17 60.36
CA GLY A 15 0.23 -14.82 60.19
C GLY A 15 -0.59 -14.02 59.20
N LEU A 16 -1.61 -14.64 58.61
CA LEU A 16 -2.47 -14.00 57.61
C LEU A 16 -2.99 -12.63 58.07
N ASN A 17 -2.82 -11.62 57.21
CA ASN A 17 -3.20 -10.24 57.47
C ASN A 17 -4.23 -9.78 56.44
N TYR A 18 -5.14 -8.92 56.92
CA TYR A 18 -6.06 -8.17 56.08
C TYR A 18 -5.77 -6.70 56.34
N MET A 19 -5.38 -5.95 55.31
CA MET A 19 -4.97 -4.55 55.39
C MET A 19 -5.76 -3.74 54.39
N TYR A 20 -6.30 -2.61 54.84
CA TYR A 20 -7.16 -1.71 54.06
C TYR A 20 -6.69 -0.28 54.34
N GLY A 21 -6.23 0.41 53.31
CA GLY A 21 -5.74 1.79 53.38
C GLY A 21 -6.87 2.78 53.55
N GLY A 22 -7.63 2.99 52.49
CA GLY A 22 -8.73 3.95 52.44
C GLY A 22 -8.39 5.09 51.49
N ASP A 23 -8.60 6.34 51.90
CA ASP A 23 -8.14 7.50 51.13
C ASP A 23 -6.73 7.88 51.63
N GLY A 24 -5.80 8.26 50.75
CA GLY A 24 -4.46 8.71 51.11
C GLY A 24 -3.35 7.90 50.43
N ASP A 25 -2.11 8.37 50.51
CA ASP A 25 -0.96 7.64 49.94
C ASP A 25 -0.40 6.67 51.00
N ASP A 26 -0.84 5.42 50.97
CA ASP A 26 -0.61 4.43 52.01
C ASP A 26 0.60 3.53 51.75
N ASN A 27 1.20 3.02 52.84
CA ASN A 27 2.37 2.14 52.77
C ASN A 27 2.11 0.81 53.46
N PHE A 28 2.26 -0.30 52.71
CA PHE A 28 2.00 -1.64 53.20
C PHE A 28 3.24 -2.52 53.14
N THR A 29 3.49 -3.26 54.21
CA THR A 29 4.42 -4.38 54.22
C THR A 29 3.68 -5.59 54.76
N GLY A 30 3.54 -6.64 53.97
CA GLY A 30 3.00 -7.94 54.37
C GLY A 30 3.99 -8.74 55.22
N GLY A 31 3.83 -10.05 55.21
CA GLY A 31 4.50 -10.95 56.14
C GLY A 31 4.98 -12.26 55.52
N GLU A 32 4.68 -13.36 56.21
CA GLU A 32 5.20 -14.70 55.89
C GLU A 32 4.14 -15.63 55.31
N LEU A 33 2.86 -15.33 55.51
CA LEU A 33 1.74 -16.11 55.00
C LEU A 33 0.96 -15.24 54.02
N ALA A 34 0.11 -15.89 53.22
CA ALA A 34 -0.85 -15.23 52.34
C ALA A 34 -1.58 -14.07 53.02
N ASP A 35 -1.33 -12.85 52.53
CA ASP A 35 -1.94 -11.62 53.01
C ASP A 35 -2.94 -11.06 51.99
N TYR A 36 -3.90 -10.29 52.47
CA TYR A 36 -4.84 -9.51 51.67
C TYR A 36 -4.57 -8.02 51.92
N ILE A 37 -4.28 -7.27 50.86
CA ILE A 37 -3.88 -5.87 50.91
C ILE A 37 -4.72 -5.08 49.89
N GLU A 38 -5.37 -4.03 50.36
CA GLU A 38 -6.15 -3.10 49.53
C GLU A 38 -5.73 -1.67 49.86
N GLY A 39 -5.26 -0.95 48.86
CA GLY A 39 -4.81 0.44 48.95
C GLY A 39 -5.99 1.39 49.13
N GLY A 40 -6.78 1.55 48.06
CA GLY A 40 -7.97 2.37 48.07
C GLY A 40 -7.83 3.52 47.09
N ALA A 41 -7.85 4.77 47.56
CA ALA A 41 -7.66 5.94 46.72
C ALA A 41 -6.39 6.69 47.14
N GLY A 42 -5.51 7.01 46.20
CA GLY A 42 -4.21 7.61 46.47
C GLY A 42 -3.12 6.79 45.79
N ASN A 43 -1.88 7.26 45.88
CA ASN A 43 -0.75 6.56 45.27
C ASN A 43 -0.08 5.68 46.32
N ASP A 44 -0.46 4.41 46.34
CA ASP A 44 -0.10 3.46 47.38
C ASP A 44 1.19 2.70 47.06
N THR A 45 1.90 2.28 48.10
CA THR A 45 3.10 1.44 47.98
C THR A 45 2.93 0.16 48.78
N MET A 46 2.98 -1.00 48.11
CA MET A 46 2.69 -2.29 48.70
C MET A 46 3.80 -3.31 48.47
N ASN A 47 4.12 -4.09 49.50
CA ASN A 47 5.01 -5.25 49.42
C ASN A 47 4.34 -6.44 50.11
N GLY A 48 3.99 -7.50 49.36
CA GLY A 48 3.29 -8.68 49.88
C GLY A 48 4.17 -9.55 50.78
N GLY A 49 5.45 -9.69 50.45
CA GLY A 49 6.41 -10.45 51.25
C GLY A 49 6.51 -11.91 50.82
N ASN A 50 6.15 -12.85 51.69
CA ASN A 50 6.09 -14.28 51.34
C ASN A 50 4.66 -14.82 51.43
N GLY A 51 4.43 -15.96 50.80
CA GLY A 51 3.12 -16.56 50.71
C GLY A 51 2.30 -15.93 49.59
N SER A 52 1.30 -16.66 49.10
CA SER A 52 0.44 -16.20 48.00
C SER A 52 -0.47 -15.05 48.42
N ASN A 53 -0.15 -13.83 48.00
CA ASN A 53 -0.86 -12.62 48.41
C ASN A 53 -1.95 -12.23 47.40
N GLU A 54 -2.98 -11.54 47.89
CA GLU A 54 -3.97 -10.84 47.07
C GLU A 54 -3.82 -9.34 47.33
N MET A 55 -3.48 -8.57 46.29
CA MET A 55 -3.12 -7.17 46.38
C MET A 55 -3.91 -6.34 45.36
N TYR A 56 -4.52 -5.25 45.82
CA TYR A 56 -5.34 -4.33 45.01
C TYR A 56 -4.87 -2.90 45.27
N GLY A 57 -4.43 -2.19 44.23
CA GLY A 57 -4.03 -0.77 44.28
C GLY A 57 -5.23 0.14 44.53
N GLY A 58 -6.08 0.26 43.51
CA GLY A 58 -7.34 1.00 43.57
C GLY A 58 -7.33 2.19 42.62
N ASP A 59 -7.63 3.39 43.11
CA ASP A 59 -7.53 4.63 42.35
C ASP A 59 -6.19 5.32 42.67
N GLY A 60 -5.38 5.66 41.67
CA GLY A 60 -4.11 6.37 41.83
C GLY A 60 -2.97 5.63 41.14
N ASP A 61 -1.78 6.25 41.11
CA ASP A 61 -0.61 5.59 40.50
C ASP A 61 0.11 4.77 41.58
N ASP A 62 -0.09 3.46 41.57
CA ASP A 62 0.33 2.55 42.63
C ASP A 62 1.66 1.84 42.33
N TYR A 63 2.34 1.44 43.40
CA TYR A 63 3.55 0.61 43.33
C TYR A 63 3.35 -0.69 44.12
N ILE A 64 3.24 -1.81 43.42
CA ILE A 64 2.90 -3.10 44.04
C ILE A 64 4.01 -4.13 43.77
N TYR A 65 4.52 -4.75 44.82
CA TYR A 65 5.48 -5.86 44.75
C TYR A 65 4.91 -7.09 45.46
N GLY A 66 4.54 -8.14 44.71
CA GLY A 66 3.96 -9.39 45.24
C GLY A 66 4.92 -10.12 46.18
N GLY A 67 6.09 -10.48 45.66
CA GLY A 67 7.20 -10.96 46.46
C GLY A 67 7.60 -12.39 46.13
N ASN A 68 7.33 -13.30 47.05
CA ASN A 68 7.62 -14.73 46.88
C ASN A 68 6.33 -15.53 46.86
N ASP A 69 6.37 -16.65 46.15
CA ASP A 69 5.22 -17.53 45.91
C ASP A 69 4.23 -16.92 44.90
N ASP A 70 3.12 -17.61 44.64
CA ASP A 70 2.20 -17.25 43.57
C ASP A 70 1.27 -16.11 44.04
N ASP A 71 1.39 -14.92 43.47
CA ASP A 71 0.62 -13.73 43.88
C ASP A 71 -0.49 -13.34 42.86
N TYR A 72 -1.55 -12.71 43.38
CA TYR A 72 -2.58 -12.02 42.60
C TYR A 72 -2.44 -10.52 42.83
N ILE A 73 -2.27 -9.75 41.76
CA ILE A 73 -2.09 -8.30 41.80
C ILE A 73 -3.08 -7.64 40.82
N GLU A 74 -3.75 -6.60 41.27
CA GLU A 74 -4.59 -5.71 40.46
C GLU A 74 -4.20 -4.26 40.76
N GLY A 75 -3.75 -3.52 39.73
CA GLY A 75 -3.37 -2.11 39.84
C GLY A 75 -4.61 -1.24 40.08
N GLY A 76 -5.48 -1.17 39.09
CA GLY A 76 -6.76 -0.46 39.19
C GLY A 76 -6.86 0.68 38.19
N ASN A 77 -7.14 1.90 38.65
CA ASN A 77 -7.13 3.09 37.82
C ASN A 77 -5.87 3.91 38.10
N GLY A 78 -5.08 4.26 37.09
CA GLY A 78 -3.86 5.04 37.26
C GLY A 78 -2.72 4.42 36.46
N ASP A 79 -1.57 5.10 36.41
CA ASP A 79 -0.39 4.55 35.73
C ASP A 79 0.43 3.71 36.74
N ASP A 80 0.17 2.41 36.83
CA ASP A 80 0.67 1.54 37.90
C ASP A 80 2.03 0.89 37.61
N HIS A 81 2.74 0.56 38.68
CA HIS A 81 4.01 -0.17 38.64
C HIS A 81 3.89 -1.49 39.40
N LEU A 82 3.74 -2.58 38.66
CA LEU A 82 3.38 -3.88 39.20
C LEU A 82 4.51 -4.89 39.02
N TYR A 83 4.91 -5.52 40.12
CA TYR A 83 6.00 -6.49 40.15
C TYR A 83 5.54 -7.79 40.81
N GLY A 84 5.40 -8.87 40.04
CA GLY A 84 5.01 -10.18 40.59
C GLY A 84 6.08 -10.75 41.54
N GLY A 85 7.34 -10.70 41.13
CA GLY A 85 8.44 -11.32 41.87
C GLY A 85 8.61 -12.80 41.50
N ASN A 86 8.86 -13.66 42.49
CA ASN A 86 8.93 -15.11 42.25
C ASN A 86 7.52 -15.71 42.12
N GLY A 87 7.42 -17.00 41.83
CA GLY A 87 6.12 -17.69 41.70
C GLY A 87 5.44 -17.45 40.35
N VAL A 88 4.34 -18.17 40.15
CA VAL A 88 3.44 -18.01 39.01
C VAL A 88 2.41 -16.96 39.38
N ASN A 89 2.53 -15.77 38.79
CA ASN A 89 1.73 -14.62 39.18
C ASN A 89 0.56 -14.41 38.23
N THR A 90 -0.50 -13.81 38.74
CA THR A 90 -1.58 -13.24 37.93
C THR A 90 -1.62 -11.74 38.19
N ILE A 91 -1.38 -10.93 37.16
CA ILE A 91 -1.27 -9.48 37.29
C ILE A 91 -2.20 -8.81 36.28
N TYR A 92 -3.03 -7.90 36.78
CA TYR A 92 -3.88 -7.00 36.00
C TYR A 92 -3.42 -5.57 36.23
N GLY A 93 -3.08 -4.84 35.17
CA GLY A 93 -2.83 -3.40 35.21
C GLY A 93 -4.10 -2.64 35.55
N GLY A 94 -5.06 -2.66 34.63
CA GLY A 94 -6.36 -2.04 34.80
C GLY A 94 -6.57 -0.95 33.77
N ALA A 95 -6.78 0.28 34.21
CA ALA A 95 -6.93 1.43 33.34
C ALA A 95 -5.81 2.43 33.59
N GLY A 96 -5.10 2.84 32.54
CA GLY A 96 -3.90 3.68 32.64
C GLY A 96 -2.75 3.03 31.89
N ASN A 97 -1.59 3.67 31.87
CA ASN A 97 -0.42 3.16 31.16
C ASN A 97 0.49 2.44 32.15
N ASP A 98 0.28 1.15 32.29
CA ASP A 98 0.85 0.34 33.33
C ASP A 98 2.22 -0.23 32.94
N ILE A 99 3.04 -0.48 33.96
CA ILE A 99 4.30 -1.20 33.80
C ILE A 99 4.27 -2.46 34.63
N ILE A 100 4.26 -3.61 33.96
CA ILE A 100 4.16 -4.94 34.57
C ILE A 100 5.49 -5.68 34.39
N TYR A 101 6.06 -6.14 35.50
CA TYR A 101 7.21 -7.03 35.53
C TYR A 101 6.88 -8.34 36.25
N SER A 102 7.09 -9.47 35.58
CA SER A 102 7.11 -10.78 36.25
C SER A 102 8.54 -11.33 36.39
N GLY A 103 8.64 -12.50 37.03
CA GLY A 103 9.89 -13.19 37.31
C GLY A 103 10.21 -14.29 36.31
N ASP A 104 10.89 -15.35 36.78
CA ASP A 104 11.34 -16.46 35.93
C ASP A 104 10.33 -17.63 35.81
N ASN A 105 9.06 -17.43 36.18
CA ASN A 105 8.01 -18.47 36.07
C ASN A 105 6.87 -18.01 35.16
N GLY A 106 6.27 -18.96 34.43
CA GLY A 106 5.16 -18.70 33.52
C GLY A 106 3.92 -18.13 34.22
N SER A 107 3.67 -16.86 34.00
CA SER A 107 2.69 -15.99 34.64
C SER A 107 1.58 -15.58 33.66
N PHE A 108 0.53 -14.96 34.18
CA PHE A 108 -0.58 -14.39 33.41
C PHE A 108 -0.60 -12.88 33.62
N LEU A 109 -0.39 -12.12 32.55
CA LEU A 109 -0.15 -10.68 32.59
C LEU A 109 -1.12 -9.99 31.65
N TYR A 110 -1.92 -9.09 32.20
CA TYR A 110 -2.96 -8.35 31.50
C TYR A 110 -2.73 -6.86 31.73
N GLY A 111 -2.55 -6.08 30.67
CA GLY A 111 -2.40 -4.62 30.73
C GLY A 111 -3.74 -3.98 31.04
N GLY A 112 -4.66 -3.99 30.09
CA GLY A 112 -6.02 -3.50 30.24
C GLY A 112 -6.32 -2.37 29.27
N ASP A 113 -6.82 -1.23 29.75
CA ASP A 113 -7.04 -0.03 28.93
C ASP A 113 -5.84 0.92 29.09
N GLY A 114 -5.09 1.23 28.04
CA GLY A 114 -3.98 2.19 28.04
C GLY A 114 -2.77 1.70 27.24
N ASP A 115 -1.70 2.51 27.15
CA ASP A 115 -0.47 2.11 26.46
C ASP A 115 0.49 1.41 27.43
N ASP A 116 0.37 0.09 27.56
CA ASP A 116 1.01 -0.72 28.60
C ASP A 116 2.41 -1.23 28.21
N ARG A 117 3.22 -1.52 29.24
CA ARG A 117 4.51 -2.19 29.08
C ARG A 117 4.58 -3.44 29.93
N ILE A 118 4.58 -4.60 29.28
CA ILE A 118 4.60 -5.91 29.94
C ILE A 118 5.94 -6.59 29.68
N TYR A 119 6.64 -6.93 30.76
CA TYR A 119 7.91 -7.65 30.77
C TYR A 119 7.75 -8.95 31.57
N ALA A 120 7.56 -10.06 30.87
CA ALA A 120 7.23 -11.34 31.51
C ALA A 120 8.46 -12.03 32.13
N GLY A 121 9.63 -11.94 31.49
CA GLY A 121 10.88 -12.46 32.04
C GLY A 121 11.18 -13.89 31.59
N GLY A 122 11.19 -14.85 32.51
CA GLY A 122 11.40 -16.25 32.15
C GLY A 122 10.12 -17.03 32.36
N GLY A 123 9.86 -18.06 31.57
CA GLY A 123 8.68 -18.88 31.80
C GLY A 123 8.00 -19.27 30.52
N ALA A 124 6.78 -19.75 30.63
CA ALA A 124 5.88 -19.84 29.49
C ALA A 124 4.70 -18.97 29.87
N ASP A 125 4.78 -17.71 29.48
CA ASP A 125 3.92 -16.65 29.97
C ASP A 125 2.71 -16.44 29.05
N VAL A 126 1.65 -15.85 29.60
CA VAL A 126 0.50 -15.36 28.83
C VAL A 126 0.46 -13.85 28.99
N LEU A 127 0.62 -13.14 27.87
CA LEU A 127 0.63 -11.68 27.81
C LEU A 127 -0.56 -11.21 26.97
N ASP A 128 -1.34 -10.29 27.52
CA ASP A 128 -2.49 -9.65 26.89
C ASP A 128 -2.35 -8.14 27.17
N GLY A 129 -2.05 -7.36 26.13
CA GLY A 129 -1.90 -5.91 26.26
C GLY A 129 -3.26 -5.29 26.59
N GLY A 130 -4.23 -5.51 25.71
CA GLY A 130 -5.58 -5.02 25.88
C GLY A 130 -5.85 -3.92 24.88
N ALA A 131 -6.56 -2.87 25.27
CA ALA A 131 -6.83 -1.73 24.40
C ALA A 131 -5.76 -0.65 24.59
N GLY A 132 -5.21 -0.12 23.49
CA GLY A 132 -4.11 0.83 23.52
C GLY A 132 -2.90 0.30 22.76
N ASN A 133 -1.79 1.05 22.73
CA ASN A 133 -0.61 0.65 21.97
C ASN A 133 0.42 0.00 22.88
N ASP A 134 0.38 -1.32 22.99
CA ASP A 134 1.11 -2.03 24.02
C ASP A 134 2.49 -2.52 23.57
N TYR A 135 3.38 -2.68 24.55
CA TYR A 135 4.68 -3.32 24.37
C TYR A 135 4.77 -4.60 25.21
N LEU A 136 4.83 -5.74 24.53
CA LEU A 136 4.83 -7.06 25.13
C LEU A 136 6.17 -7.77 24.92
N GLN A 137 6.93 -7.98 26.00
CA GLN A 137 8.20 -8.68 25.99
C GLN A 137 8.13 -9.95 26.84
N GLY A 138 8.12 -11.12 26.16
CA GLY A 138 8.09 -12.42 26.83
C GLY A 138 9.44 -12.87 27.39
N ASP A 139 10.56 -12.44 26.79
CA ASP A 139 11.89 -12.98 27.09
C ASP A 139 11.88 -14.54 27.01
N HIS A 140 12.53 -15.29 27.91
CA HIS A 140 12.81 -16.71 27.66
C HIS A 140 11.60 -17.63 27.90
N GLY A 141 11.42 -18.57 26.97
CA GLY A 141 10.46 -19.66 27.02
C GLY A 141 9.26 -19.44 26.10
N GLY A 142 8.40 -20.45 26.01
CA GLY A 142 7.39 -20.53 24.95
C GLY A 142 6.14 -19.74 25.33
N ASP A 143 6.11 -18.46 25.00
CA ASP A 143 5.08 -17.54 25.46
C ASP A 143 3.84 -17.54 24.56
N THR A 144 2.73 -17.10 25.14
CA THR A 144 1.49 -16.81 24.42
C THR A 144 1.18 -15.32 24.50
N TYR A 145 1.09 -14.68 23.33
CA TYR A 145 0.61 -13.31 23.19
C TYR A 145 -0.84 -13.33 22.72
N ILE A 146 -1.68 -12.47 23.27
CA ILE A 146 -3.09 -12.31 22.90
C ILE A 146 -3.23 -10.99 22.16
N PHE A 147 -3.88 -11.02 21.00
CA PHE A 147 -4.23 -9.85 20.20
C PHE A 147 -5.66 -9.97 19.71
N GLY A 148 -6.39 -8.86 19.62
CA GLY A 148 -7.79 -8.90 19.24
C GLY A 148 -8.30 -7.62 18.58
N ILE A 149 -9.61 -7.58 18.35
CA ILE A 149 -10.27 -6.37 17.84
C ILE A 149 -10.29 -5.27 18.90
N GLY A 150 -9.92 -4.04 18.52
CA GLY A 150 -9.84 -2.88 19.41
C GLY A 150 -8.59 -2.87 20.30
N TYR A 151 -7.54 -3.59 19.88
CA TYR A 151 -6.23 -3.61 20.54
C TYR A 151 -5.27 -2.58 19.92
N ASP A 152 -5.73 -1.71 19.01
CA ASP A 152 -4.93 -0.66 18.38
C ASP A 152 -3.58 -1.20 17.83
N ILE A 153 -2.43 -0.62 18.22
CA ILE A 153 -1.11 -0.98 17.66
C ILE A 153 -0.20 -1.61 18.71
N ASP A 154 -0.16 -2.93 18.73
CA ASP A 154 0.67 -3.69 19.66
C ASP A 154 2.02 -4.09 19.08
N THR A 155 3.03 -4.09 19.94
CA THR A 155 4.39 -4.51 19.62
C THR A 155 4.84 -5.70 20.48
N ILE A 156 5.18 -6.80 19.81
CA ILE A 156 5.76 -7.99 20.44
C ILE A 156 7.28 -8.00 20.24
N ASN A 157 8.01 -8.16 21.35
CA ASN A 157 9.42 -8.48 21.39
C ASN A 157 9.63 -9.85 22.04
N ALA A 158 9.58 -10.89 21.22
CA ALA A 158 9.69 -12.27 21.69
C ALA A 158 11.13 -12.78 21.67
N SER A 159 11.40 -13.84 22.43
CA SER A 159 12.66 -14.56 22.37
C SER A 159 12.72 -15.57 21.21
N ALA A 160 13.81 -16.34 21.20
CA ALA A 160 14.06 -17.42 20.24
C ALA A 160 13.46 -18.76 20.67
N ASP A 161 12.43 -18.78 21.51
CA ASP A 161 11.66 -19.98 21.80
C ASP A 161 10.42 -20.07 20.89
N LEU A 162 9.72 -21.21 20.90
CA LEU A 162 8.49 -21.39 20.13
C LEU A 162 7.34 -20.63 20.80
N ASN A 163 6.89 -19.55 20.17
CA ASN A 163 5.85 -18.67 20.68
C ASN A 163 4.50 -18.93 19.99
N THR A 164 3.42 -18.53 20.67
CA THR A 164 2.06 -18.58 20.14
C THR A 164 1.46 -17.18 20.17
N ILE A 165 0.82 -16.75 19.08
CA ILE A 165 0.01 -15.54 19.02
C ILE A 165 -1.44 -15.99 18.83
N ARG A 166 -2.29 -15.70 19.80
CA ARG A 166 -3.73 -15.94 19.71
C ARG A 166 -4.41 -14.69 19.21
N ILE A 167 -5.06 -14.80 18.06
CA ILE A 167 -5.73 -13.69 17.39
C ILE A 167 -7.25 -13.89 17.52
N HIS A 168 -7.91 -12.96 18.18
CA HIS A 168 -9.35 -12.97 18.44
C HIS A 168 -10.10 -11.96 17.56
N GLY A 169 -11.26 -12.35 17.03
CA GLY A 169 -12.12 -11.48 16.24
C GLY A 169 -11.70 -11.29 14.76
N TYR A 170 -10.56 -11.85 14.36
CA TYR A 170 -10.05 -11.83 12.99
C TYR A 170 -9.93 -13.24 12.39
N THR A 171 -9.78 -13.29 11.07
CA THR A 171 -9.48 -14.50 10.30
C THR A 171 -8.19 -14.30 9.51
N VAL A 172 -7.66 -15.40 8.94
CA VAL A 172 -6.49 -15.33 8.04
C VAL A 172 -6.71 -14.39 6.86
N ALA A 173 -7.95 -14.26 6.37
CA ALA A 173 -8.27 -13.39 5.24
C ALA A 173 -8.13 -11.89 5.56
N ASP A 174 -8.18 -11.55 6.85
CA ASP A 174 -8.05 -10.16 7.32
C ASP A 174 -6.57 -9.77 7.48
N MET A 175 -5.62 -10.73 7.46
CA MET A 175 -4.19 -10.46 7.64
C MET A 175 -3.55 -9.86 6.37
N HIS A 176 -3.07 -8.64 6.48
CA HIS A 176 -2.21 -7.99 5.49
C HIS A 176 -0.78 -7.87 6.02
N ASN A 177 0.06 -8.82 5.60
CA ASN A 177 1.42 -8.99 6.13
C ASN A 177 2.45 -8.17 5.34
N THR A 178 3.18 -7.33 6.05
CA THR A 178 4.25 -6.49 5.51
C THR A 178 5.56 -6.75 6.26
N ARG A 179 6.63 -7.03 5.54
CA ARG A 179 8.00 -7.14 6.08
C ARG A 179 8.67 -5.77 6.05
N MET A 180 9.12 -5.29 7.19
CA MET A 180 9.84 -4.03 7.30
C MET A 180 11.36 -4.23 7.08
N ALA A 181 12.05 -3.15 6.71
CA ALA A 181 13.49 -3.18 6.41
C ALA A 181 14.37 -3.59 7.60
N ASN A 182 13.89 -3.38 8.83
CA ASN A 182 14.53 -3.83 10.07
C ASN A 182 14.25 -5.31 10.41
N ASN A 183 13.64 -6.07 9.49
CA ASN A 183 13.20 -7.46 9.66
C ASN A 183 12.00 -7.67 10.60
N ASP A 184 11.26 -6.61 10.92
CA ASP A 184 10.00 -6.75 11.65
C ASP A 184 8.90 -7.26 10.71
N LEU A 185 7.94 -8.01 11.26
CA LEU A 185 6.68 -8.30 10.60
C LEU A 185 5.63 -7.33 11.13
N VAL A 186 4.91 -6.68 10.21
CA VAL A 186 3.75 -5.87 10.51
C VAL A 186 2.53 -6.54 9.88
N ILE A 187 1.53 -6.83 10.71
CA ILE A 187 0.26 -7.42 10.28
C ILE A 187 -0.81 -6.36 10.49
N ASP A 188 -1.38 -5.89 9.39
CA ASP A 188 -2.52 -4.98 9.40
C ASP A 188 -3.81 -5.79 9.22
N PHE A 189 -4.81 -5.57 10.06
CA PHE A 189 -6.08 -6.31 10.03
C PHE A 189 -7.21 -5.55 9.31
N GLY A 190 -6.86 -4.58 8.47
CA GLY A 190 -7.75 -3.84 7.58
C GLY A 190 -7.84 -2.35 7.89
N GLU A 191 -7.95 -1.51 6.85
CA GLU A 191 -7.90 -0.03 6.96
C GLU A 191 -8.97 0.57 7.90
N ASP A 192 -10.11 -0.12 8.08
CA ASP A 192 -11.24 0.38 8.86
C ASP A 192 -11.15 0.05 10.36
N THR A 193 -10.27 -0.88 10.78
CA THR A 193 -10.14 -1.25 12.20
C THR A 193 -9.11 -0.39 12.92
N GLY A 194 -8.02 -0.06 12.23
CA GLY A 194 -6.85 0.59 12.83
C GLY A 194 -5.95 -0.37 13.62
N ASP A 195 -6.36 -1.63 13.76
CA ASP A 195 -5.64 -2.64 14.54
C ASP A 195 -4.43 -3.18 13.77
N ARG A 196 -3.27 -3.20 14.42
CA ARG A 196 -2.01 -3.64 13.82
C ARG A 196 -1.14 -4.34 14.84
N LEU A 197 -0.59 -5.49 14.44
CA LEU A 197 0.38 -6.23 15.25
C LEU A 197 1.78 -6.12 14.65
N ILE A 198 2.74 -5.66 15.44
CA ILE A 198 4.15 -5.55 15.06
C ILE A 198 4.94 -6.61 15.82
N ILE A 199 5.65 -7.47 15.11
CA ILE A 199 6.52 -8.50 15.69
C ILE A 199 7.96 -8.18 15.33
N GLN A 200 8.71 -7.75 16.34
CA GLN A 200 10.08 -7.28 16.17
C GLN A 200 11.02 -8.42 15.78
N GLY A 201 11.85 -8.20 14.77
CA GLY A 201 12.86 -9.14 14.30
C GLY A 201 12.29 -10.47 13.80
N PHE A 202 11.01 -10.54 13.41
CA PHE A 202 10.34 -11.76 12.93
C PHE A 202 11.10 -12.47 11.80
N PHE A 203 11.75 -11.69 10.92
CA PHE A 203 12.53 -12.20 9.79
C PHE A 203 14.03 -12.28 10.06
N GLU A 204 14.49 -11.98 11.27
CA GLU A 204 15.89 -12.24 11.61
C GLU A 204 16.13 -13.75 11.61
N PHE A 205 17.22 -14.20 10.98
CA PHE A 205 17.64 -15.62 10.99
C PHE A 205 18.21 -16.00 12.37
N ARG A 206 17.41 -15.86 13.41
CA ARG A 206 17.64 -16.46 14.72
C ARG A 206 17.09 -17.86 14.65
N ALA A 207 17.96 -18.85 14.68
CA ALA A 207 17.52 -20.23 14.79
C ALA A 207 16.57 -20.32 16.00
N ASN A 208 15.29 -20.60 15.74
CA ASN A 208 14.20 -20.90 16.70
C ASN A 208 13.21 -19.77 17.08
N CYS A 209 13.21 -18.58 16.46
CA CYS A 209 12.09 -17.61 16.62
C CYS A 209 10.83 -18.07 15.85
N ASP A 210 10.31 -19.26 16.19
CA ASP A 210 9.13 -19.83 15.55
C ASP A 210 7.85 -19.25 16.18
N PHE A 211 6.90 -18.85 15.35
CA PHE A 211 5.58 -18.40 15.77
C PHE A 211 4.48 -19.32 15.22
N ASN A 212 3.52 -19.64 16.07
CA ASN A 212 2.20 -20.14 15.65
C ASN A 212 1.17 -19.03 15.81
N PHE A 213 0.50 -18.66 14.72
CA PHE A 213 -0.65 -17.77 14.73
C PHE A 213 -1.92 -18.62 14.83
N VAL A 214 -2.68 -18.47 15.89
CA VAL A 214 -3.86 -19.29 16.20
C VAL A 214 -5.10 -18.41 16.21
N PHE A 215 -6.07 -18.73 15.36
CA PHE A 215 -7.32 -18.00 15.23
C PHE A 215 -8.46 -18.65 16.01
N ASP A 216 -9.56 -17.92 16.20
CA ASP A 216 -10.78 -18.38 16.90
C ASP A 216 -11.41 -19.65 16.31
N ASP A 217 -11.24 -19.88 15.01
CA ASP A 217 -11.74 -21.07 14.31
C ASP A 217 -10.79 -22.28 14.38
N GLU A 218 -9.76 -22.19 15.23
CA GLU A 218 -8.68 -23.16 15.40
C GLU A 218 -7.73 -23.29 14.20
N THR A 219 -7.84 -22.39 13.20
CA THR A 219 -6.83 -22.29 12.15
C THR A 219 -5.47 -21.93 12.76
N VAL A 220 -4.43 -22.63 12.32
CA VAL A 220 -3.04 -22.39 12.75
C VAL A 220 -2.17 -22.12 11.53
N LEU A 221 -1.50 -20.98 11.52
CA LEU A 221 -0.42 -20.68 10.57
C LEU A 221 0.91 -20.74 11.31
N GLY A 222 1.88 -21.46 10.77
CA GLY A 222 3.26 -21.36 11.22
C GLY A 222 3.94 -20.15 10.57
N GLN A 223 5.12 -19.77 11.08
CA GLN A 223 5.95 -18.73 10.47
C GLN A 223 6.20 -18.95 8.96
N HIS A 224 6.35 -20.20 8.51
CA HIS A 224 6.56 -20.52 7.09
C HIS A 224 5.32 -20.34 6.20
N ASP A 225 4.13 -20.21 6.79
CA ASP A 225 2.88 -19.96 6.06
C ASP A 225 2.65 -18.45 5.85
N ILE A 226 3.44 -17.59 6.51
CA ILE A 226 3.33 -16.13 6.37
C ILE A 226 3.94 -15.68 5.05
N GLN A 227 3.07 -15.29 4.12
CA GLN A 227 3.43 -14.62 2.88
C GLN A 227 3.45 -13.11 3.15
N ALA A 228 4.63 -12.56 3.46
CA ALA A 228 4.82 -11.12 3.63
C ALA A 228 5.60 -10.55 2.44
N VAL A 229 5.24 -9.34 2.03
CA VAL A 229 5.99 -8.55 1.04
C VAL A 229 6.83 -7.51 1.74
N SER A 230 8.00 -7.18 1.21
CA SER A 230 8.83 -6.09 1.75
C SER A 230 8.10 -4.75 1.57
N ALA A 231 8.03 -3.94 2.61
CA ALA A 231 7.58 -2.56 2.52
C ALA A 231 8.50 -1.77 1.59
N PRO A 232 7.98 -0.78 0.84
CA PRO A 232 8.81 0.15 0.11
C PRO A 232 9.78 0.88 1.04
N ILE A 233 11.04 1.00 0.62
CA ILE A 233 12.04 1.84 1.27
C ILE A 233 11.86 3.26 0.75
N ALA A 234 11.61 4.23 1.63
CA ALA A 234 11.50 5.64 1.27
C ALA A 234 12.74 6.41 1.73
N GLY A 235 13.33 7.22 0.84
CA GLY A 235 14.33 8.22 1.18
C GLY A 235 13.72 9.54 1.63
N THR A 236 14.55 10.58 1.66
CA THR A 236 14.23 11.92 2.16
C THR A 236 14.24 12.95 1.04
N ASP A 237 14.24 14.25 1.38
CA ASP A 237 14.39 15.34 0.41
C ASP A 237 15.88 15.69 0.12
N GLY A 238 16.83 14.87 0.60
CA GLY A 238 18.26 15.11 0.40
C GLY A 238 18.99 13.86 -0.07
N ASP A 239 20.26 14.04 -0.50
CA ASP A 239 21.09 12.95 -1.04
C ASP A 239 21.19 11.73 -0.09
N ASP A 240 20.60 10.61 -0.49
CA ASP A 240 20.49 9.37 0.27
C ASP A 240 21.26 8.20 -0.38
N TRP A 241 21.58 7.19 0.43
CA TRP A 241 22.06 5.88 -0.05
C TRP A 241 21.17 4.77 0.50
N LEU A 242 20.39 4.15 -0.37
CA LEU A 242 19.34 3.18 -0.04
C LEU A 242 19.68 1.83 -0.66
N ALA A 243 19.46 0.75 0.09
CA ALA A 243 19.70 -0.60 -0.41
C ALA A 243 18.70 -1.59 0.19
N ILE A 244 18.12 -2.44 -0.65
CA ILE A 244 17.36 -3.60 -0.21
C ILE A 244 18.35 -4.66 0.31
N GLN A 245 18.02 -5.26 1.45
CA GLN A 245 18.81 -6.34 2.05
C GLN A 245 18.02 -7.64 2.02
N GLY A 246 18.53 -8.65 1.31
CA GLY A 246 17.90 -9.96 1.20
C GLY A 246 18.11 -10.62 -0.16
N ASN A 247 17.31 -11.65 -0.45
CA ASN A 247 17.25 -12.32 -1.75
C ASN A 247 15.84 -12.23 -2.38
N ASP A 248 14.96 -11.43 -1.79
CA ASP A 248 13.58 -11.23 -2.25
C ASP A 248 13.49 -9.85 -2.90
N GLY A 249 12.58 -9.70 -3.87
CA GLY A 249 12.31 -8.40 -4.50
C GLY A 249 11.82 -7.36 -3.50
N GLY A 250 12.18 -6.11 -3.73
CA GLY A 250 11.70 -4.97 -2.95
C GLY A 250 11.43 -3.73 -3.81
N VAL A 251 10.88 -2.70 -3.17
CA VAL A 251 10.57 -1.42 -3.80
C VAL A 251 11.36 -0.32 -3.08
N ILE A 252 12.00 0.60 -3.81
CA ILE A 252 12.66 1.80 -3.25
C ILE A 252 12.11 3.05 -3.94
N HIS A 253 11.70 4.04 -3.15
CA HIS A 253 11.40 5.41 -3.58
C HIS A 253 12.42 6.36 -2.94
N ALA A 254 13.29 6.98 -3.72
CA ALA A 254 14.38 7.78 -3.19
C ALA A 254 13.93 9.14 -2.63
N GLY A 255 12.90 9.74 -3.25
CA GLY A 255 12.46 11.09 -2.89
C GLY A 255 13.13 12.16 -3.75
N ALA A 256 13.46 13.30 -3.14
CA ALA A 256 14.23 14.33 -3.84
C ALA A 256 15.69 14.24 -3.38
N GLY A 257 16.66 14.50 -4.25
CA GLY A 257 18.06 14.34 -3.83
C GLY A 257 19.01 14.12 -4.99
N ASN A 258 20.17 13.56 -4.73
CA ASN A 258 20.98 12.89 -5.74
C ASN A 258 21.37 11.57 -5.10
N ASP A 259 20.58 10.56 -5.36
CA ASP A 259 20.47 9.39 -4.52
C ASP A 259 21.21 8.20 -5.12
N GLY A 260 21.66 7.29 -4.27
CA GLY A 260 22.25 6.02 -4.67
C GLY A 260 21.39 4.84 -4.22
N LEU A 261 20.88 4.06 -5.16
CA LEU A 261 19.97 2.94 -4.90
C LEU A 261 20.60 1.60 -5.29
N SER A 262 20.33 0.57 -4.50
CA SER A 262 20.76 -0.81 -4.78
C SER A 262 19.65 -1.83 -4.47
N GLY A 263 19.15 -2.54 -5.48
CA GLY A 263 18.14 -3.60 -5.35
C GLY A 263 18.69 -4.90 -4.73
N GLY A 264 19.85 -5.34 -5.20
CA GLY A 264 20.58 -6.44 -4.57
C GLY A 264 20.26 -7.78 -5.22
N SER A 265 19.37 -8.58 -4.65
CA SER A 265 18.98 -9.87 -5.25
C SER A 265 17.48 -10.03 -5.13
N GLY A 266 16.84 -10.44 -6.22
CA GLY A 266 15.38 -10.45 -6.33
C GLY A 266 14.95 -9.55 -7.48
N ASN A 267 13.65 -9.52 -7.79
CA ASN A 267 13.14 -8.62 -8.82
C ASN A 267 12.71 -7.32 -8.13
N ASP A 268 13.47 -6.26 -8.31
CA ASP A 268 13.33 -5.01 -7.56
C ASP A 268 12.67 -3.89 -8.37
N GLU A 269 11.98 -2.97 -7.71
CA GLU A 269 11.45 -1.74 -8.30
C GLU A 269 12.16 -0.53 -7.68
N LEU A 270 12.95 0.19 -8.47
CA LEU A 270 13.80 1.29 -8.02
C LEU A 270 13.37 2.61 -8.67
N TYR A 271 12.92 3.55 -7.85
CA TYR A 271 12.45 4.88 -8.25
C TYR A 271 13.39 5.96 -7.67
N GLY A 272 14.16 6.63 -8.53
CA GLY A 272 15.01 7.78 -8.17
C GLY A 272 14.21 9.05 -7.87
N GLU A 273 13.09 9.22 -8.57
CA GLU A 273 12.19 10.36 -8.44
C GLU A 273 12.81 11.70 -8.85
N ALA A 274 13.32 12.55 -7.95
CA ALA A 274 13.76 13.89 -8.34
C ALA A 274 15.24 14.15 -8.03
N GLY A 275 16.04 14.30 -9.08
CA GLY A 275 17.40 14.79 -9.02
C GLY A 275 18.35 13.95 -9.88
N ASN A 276 19.64 13.86 -9.54
CA ASN A 276 20.58 13.11 -10.38
C ASN A 276 21.00 11.82 -9.66
N ASP A 277 20.29 10.75 -9.94
CA ASP A 277 20.33 9.54 -9.15
C ASP A 277 21.20 8.47 -9.81
N THR A 278 21.64 7.50 -9.01
CA THR A 278 22.38 6.33 -9.47
C THR A 278 21.69 5.07 -8.98
N LEU A 279 21.08 4.33 -9.89
CA LEU A 279 20.30 3.13 -9.59
C LEU A 279 21.05 1.87 -10.04
N TYR A 280 21.19 0.90 -9.13
CA TYR A 280 21.73 -0.44 -9.37
C TYR A 280 20.67 -1.51 -9.06
N GLY A 281 20.11 -2.18 -10.06
CA GLY A 281 19.22 -3.34 -9.86
C GLY A 281 19.94 -4.50 -9.19
N ASN A 282 21.07 -4.90 -9.79
CA ASN A 282 21.92 -6.03 -9.43
C ASN A 282 21.41 -7.37 -9.99
N ASP A 283 21.04 -8.35 -9.15
CA ASP A 283 20.65 -9.69 -9.62
C ASP A 283 19.12 -9.86 -9.61
N GLY A 284 18.50 -10.03 -10.78
CA GLY A 284 17.06 -10.24 -10.93
C GLY A 284 16.51 -9.50 -12.13
N ASN A 285 15.19 -9.57 -12.32
CA ASN A 285 14.51 -8.80 -13.38
C ASN A 285 13.96 -7.52 -12.75
N ASP A 286 14.68 -6.42 -12.89
CA ASP A 286 14.43 -5.20 -12.13
C ASP A 286 13.68 -4.14 -12.95
N ILE A 287 12.93 -3.26 -12.28
CA ILE A 287 12.34 -2.06 -12.85
C ILE A 287 13.12 -0.86 -12.33
N LEU A 288 13.69 -0.06 -13.23
CA LEU A 288 14.46 1.14 -12.90
C LEU A 288 13.81 2.37 -13.54
N ASP A 289 13.42 3.32 -12.71
CA ASP A 289 12.90 4.63 -13.11
C ASP A 289 13.74 5.72 -12.43
N GLY A 290 14.52 6.47 -13.22
CA GLY A 290 15.32 7.59 -12.69
C GLY A 290 14.44 8.75 -12.25
N GLY A 291 13.31 8.97 -12.93
CA GLY A 291 12.46 10.13 -12.73
C GLY A 291 13.03 11.39 -13.40
N THR A 292 12.90 12.53 -12.73
CA THR A 292 13.37 13.81 -13.28
C THR A 292 14.82 14.08 -12.91
N GLY A 293 15.69 14.28 -13.90
CA GLY A 293 17.01 14.86 -13.71
C GLY A 293 18.04 14.26 -14.65
N ASN A 294 19.20 13.81 -14.18
CA ASN A 294 20.15 13.17 -15.09
C ASN A 294 20.68 11.92 -14.42
N ASP A 295 20.05 10.80 -14.73
CA ASP A 295 20.19 9.59 -13.93
C ASP A 295 21.14 8.60 -14.58
N SER A 296 21.78 7.79 -13.73
CA SER A 296 22.61 6.66 -14.15
C SER A 296 21.96 5.36 -13.72
N LEU A 297 21.44 4.62 -14.69
CA LEU A 297 20.68 3.38 -14.47
C LEU A 297 21.51 2.15 -14.87
N ASN A 298 21.56 1.14 -14.02
CA ASN A 298 22.21 -0.15 -14.28
C ASN A 298 21.38 -1.28 -13.69
N GLY A 299 20.67 -2.01 -14.55
CA GLY A 299 19.83 -3.15 -14.20
C GLY A 299 20.66 -4.30 -13.67
N GLY A 300 21.62 -4.80 -14.44
CA GLY A 300 22.61 -5.75 -13.94
C GLY A 300 22.44 -7.13 -14.59
N ASN A 301 22.09 -8.14 -13.81
CA ASN A 301 21.88 -9.51 -14.27
C ASN A 301 20.40 -9.86 -14.25
N GLY A 302 19.77 -9.89 -15.41
CA GLY A 302 18.40 -10.39 -15.59
C GLY A 302 17.71 -9.61 -16.69
N GLU A 303 16.43 -9.87 -16.94
CA GLU A 303 15.67 -9.10 -17.94
C GLU A 303 15.06 -7.86 -17.29
N ASP A 304 15.79 -6.75 -17.38
CA ASP A 304 15.44 -5.49 -16.70
C ASP A 304 14.49 -4.60 -17.53
N THR A 305 13.76 -3.71 -16.88
CA THR A 305 12.90 -2.70 -17.50
C THR A 305 13.33 -1.31 -17.07
N TYR A 306 13.66 -0.47 -18.03
CA TYR A 306 14.02 0.93 -17.82
C TYR A 306 12.86 1.83 -18.25
N ILE A 307 12.42 2.71 -17.36
CA ILE A 307 11.34 3.66 -17.61
C ILE A 307 11.93 5.01 -18.03
N PHE A 308 11.37 5.61 -19.08
CA PHE A 308 11.74 6.95 -19.52
C PHE A 308 10.51 7.72 -20.03
N ALA A 309 10.37 8.98 -19.64
CA ALA A 309 9.24 9.84 -20.00
C ALA A 309 9.69 11.26 -20.38
N LYS A 310 8.76 12.10 -20.85
CA LYS A 310 9.04 13.53 -21.07
C LYS A 310 9.33 14.22 -19.72
N GLY A 311 10.31 15.13 -19.73
CA GLY A 311 10.77 15.85 -18.54
C GLY A 311 11.80 15.09 -17.70
N TYR A 312 12.20 13.88 -18.12
CA TYR A 312 13.23 13.09 -17.43
C TYR A 312 14.66 13.60 -17.70
N ALA A 313 14.83 14.59 -18.59
CA ALA A 313 16.13 15.17 -18.93
C ALA A 313 17.12 14.15 -19.52
N GLN A 314 18.35 14.01 -19.00
CA GLN A 314 19.43 13.25 -19.69
C GLN A 314 19.88 12.02 -18.94
N ASP A 315 19.18 10.91 -19.17
CA ASP A 315 19.46 9.64 -18.50
C ASP A 315 20.44 8.78 -19.27
N THR A 316 21.20 7.99 -18.53
CA THR A 316 22.20 7.06 -19.06
C THR A 316 21.98 5.66 -18.52
N ILE A 317 21.68 4.73 -19.41
CA ILE A 317 21.65 3.29 -19.13
C ILE A 317 23.04 2.69 -19.38
N ASN A 318 23.59 2.04 -18.37
CA ASN A 318 24.91 1.41 -18.37
C ASN A 318 24.79 -0.10 -18.19
N GLU A 319 24.35 -0.77 -19.25
CA GLU A 319 24.17 -2.22 -19.27
C GLU A 319 25.49 -3.00 -19.44
N TRP A 320 25.74 -3.94 -18.53
CA TRP A 320 26.90 -4.84 -18.58
C TRP A 320 26.54 -6.31 -18.77
N GLY A 321 25.24 -6.63 -18.73
CA GLY A 321 24.72 -7.97 -18.94
C GLY A 321 24.75 -8.43 -20.41
N SER A 322 24.04 -9.52 -20.66
CA SER A 322 23.88 -10.14 -22.00
C SER A 322 22.45 -10.59 -22.29
N ASP A 323 21.56 -10.17 -21.41
CA ASP A 323 20.13 -10.36 -21.30
C ASP A 323 19.36 -9.48 -22.32
N HIS A 324 18.04 -9.61 -22.25
CA HIS A 324 17.10 -8.90 -23.12
C HIS A 324 16.21 -7.98 -22.29
N SER A 325 16.65 -6.75 -22.11
CA SER A 325 15.97 -5.74 -21.30
C SER A 325 14.92 -4.96 -22.14
N ILE A 326 14.03 -4.27 -21.44
CA ILE A 326 12.94 -3.48 -22.02
C ILE A 326 13.20 -2.01 -21.74
N ILE A 327 12.99 -1.16 -22.76
CA ILE A 327 12.90 0.30 -22.59
C ILE A 327 11.43 0.67 -22.72
N MET A 328 10.85 1.18 -21.64
CA MET A 328 9.45 1.58 -21.57
C MET A 328 9.32 3.10 -21.66
N LEU A 329 8.81 3.57 -22.78
CA LEU A 329 8.58 4.97 -23.11
C LEU A 329 7.11 5.31 -22.84
N THR A 330 6.82 5.78 -21.63
CA THR A 330 5.45 5.78 -21.06
C THR A 330 4.52 6.85 -21.62
N ASP A 331 5.04 8.02 -21.99
CA ASP A 331 4.28 9.15 -22.54
C ASP A 331 4.87 9.69 -23.87
N ILE A 332 5.66 8.85 -24.54
CA ILE A 332 6.36 9.15 -25.79
C ILE A 332 5.88 8.17 -26.88
N ASN A 333 5.33 8.71 -27.95
CA ASN A 333 4.89 7.93 -29.11
C ASN A 333 6.07 7.59 -30.02
N SER A 334 5.93 6.53 -30.83
CA SER A 334 6.99 6.06 -31.73
C SER A 334 7.44 7.07 -32.77
N ASN A 335 6.59 8.04 -33.13
CA ASN A 335 6.88 9.12 -34.07
C ASN A 335 7.46 10.39 -33.40
N GLU A 336 7.55 10.43 -32.08
CA GLU A 336 8.04 11.58 -31.30
C GLU A 336 9.53 11.51 -31.01
N ILE A 337 10.22 10.44 -31.42
CA ILE A 337 11.65 10.29 -31.14
C ILE A 337 12.52 10.48 -32.39
N THR A 338 13.77 10.87 -32.14
CA THR A 338 14.86 10.78 -33.10
C THR A 338 15.92 9.84 -32.55
N VAL A 339 16.26 8.81 -33.33
CA VAL A 339 17.35 7.89 -33.02
C VAL A 339 18.64 8.37 -33.65
N SER A 340 19.72 8.42 -32.87
CA SER A 340 21.05 8.78 -33.36
C SER A 340 22.16 8.02 -32.63
N ASP A 341 23.36 8.01 -33.21
CA ASP A 341 24.55 7.49 -32.54
C ASP A 341 25.39 8.62 -31.94
N GLN A 342 26.05 8.33 -30.83
CA GLN A 342 27.11 9.16 -30.27
C GLN A 342 28.42 8.38 -30.24
N TRP A 343 29.44 8.97 -30.89
CA TRP A 343 30.79 8.43 -31.02
C TRP A 343 30.85 7.02 -31.66
N GLY A 344 29.84 6.62 -32.44
CA GLY A 344 29.76 5.30 -33.06
C GLY A 344 29.58 4.13 -32.08
N SER A 345 29.20 4.41 -30.83
CA SER A 345 29.13 3.42 -29.75
C SER A 345 27.85 3.50 -28.94
N ASN A 346 27.44 4.71 -28.54
CA ASN A 346 26.27 4.92 -27.69
C ASN A 346 25.04 5.19 -28.57
N LEU A 347 23.90 4.67 -28.14
CA LEU A 347 22.60 4.97 -28.76
C LEU A 347 21.96 6.13 -28.03
N LEU A 348 21.49 7.13 -28.77
CA LEU A 348 20.73 8.26 -28.23
C LEU A 348 19.30 8.20 -28.78
N ILE A 349 18.34 8.24 -27.87
CA ILE A 349 16.92 8.42 -28.15
C ILE A 349 16.55 9.83 -27.67
N SER A 350 16.43 10.76 -28.61
CA SER A 350 16.05 12.15 -28.30
C SER A 350 14.56 12.34 -28.50
N VAL A 351 13.87 12.97 -27.55
CA VAL A 351 12.43 13.28 -27.66
C VAL A 351 12.26 14.61 -28.37
N ASN A 352 11.60 14.59 -29.53
CA ASN A 352 11.48 15.72 -30.43
C ASN A 352 10.76 16.90 -29.76
N GLY A 353 11.37 18.08 -29.80
CA GLY A 353 10.81 19.30 -29.22
C GLY A 353 11.09 19.49 -27.72
N THR A 354 11.88 18.60 -27.11
CA THR A 354 12.33 18.69 -25.72
C THR A 354 13.87 18.63 -25.65
N ASP A 355 14.42 18.79 -24.44
CA ASP A 355 15.84 18.54 -24.15
C ASP A 355 16.07 17.11 -23.61
N ASP A 356 15.03 16.27 -23.57
CA ASP A 356 15.06 14.93 -23.00
C ASP A 356 15.79 13.95 -23.93
N VAL A 357 16.77 13.22 -23.38
CA VAL A 357 17.60 12.26 -24.13
C VAL A 357 17.91 11.04 -23.25
N LEU A 358 17.45 9.87 -23.68
CA LEU A 358 17.91 8.60 -23.13
C LEU A 358 19.14 8.11 -23.88
N THR A 359 20.24 7.90 -23.15
CA THR A 359 21.49 7.37 -23.68
C THR A 359 21.69 5.92 -23.25
N ILE A 360 21.84 5.00 -24.19
CA ILE A 360 22.27 3.62 -23.90
C ILE A 360 23.77 3.52 -24.22
N SER A 361 24.57 3.43 -23.18
CA SER A 361 26.02 3.34 -23.27
C SER A 361 26.45 2.04 -23.94
N ASN A 362 27.46 2.14 -24.80
CA ASN A 362 28.07 0.98 -25.47
C ASN A 362 27.09 0.11 -26.27
N PHE A 363 25.93 0.62 -26.66
CA PHE A 363 24.89 -0.10 -27.40
C PHE A 363 25.42 -0.90 -28.61
N LYS A 364 26.35 -0.32 -29.38
CA LYS A 364 26.91 -0.96 -30.59
C LYS A 364 27.66 -2.25 -30.29
N TRP A 365 28.38 -2.31 -29.17
CA TRP A 365 29.30 -3.41 -28.83
C TRP A 365 28.83 -4.23 -27.61
N GLY A 366 27.86 -3.70 -26.85
CA GLY A 366 27.20 -4.37 -25.74
C GLY A 366 26.49 -5.63 -26.19
N GLN A 367 26.45 -6.62 -25.30
CA GLN A 367 25.79 -7.90 -25.56
C GLN A 367 24.29 -7.82 -25.34
N SER A 368 23.83 -6.94 -24.44
CA SER A 368 22.41 -6.72 -24.19
C SER A 368 21.66 -6.28 -25.46
N THR A 369 20.40 -6.66 -25.48
CA THR A 369 19.45 -6.32 -26.55
C THR A 369 18.22 -5.68 -25.92
N PHE A 370 17.57 -4.78 -26.65
CA PHE A 370 16.50 -3.95 -26.09
C PHE A 370 15.25 -4.02 -26.96
N THR A 371 14.11 -4.23 -26.31
CA THR A 371 12.80 -3.94 -26.90
C THR A 371 12.31 -2.59 -26.40
N PHE A 372 11.96 -1.70 -27.32
CA PHE A 372 11.36 -0.41 -27.03
C PHE A 372 9.84 -0.55 -27.10
N LYS A 373 9.16 -0.15 -26.03
CA LYS A 373 7.70 -0.10 -25.94
C LYS A 373 7.26 1.36 -25.81
N PHE A 374 6.39 1.81 -26.71
CA PHE A 374 5.96 3.20 -26.82
C PHE A 374 4.54 3.41 -26.27
N ALA A 375 4.21 4.65 -25.94
CA ALA A 375 2.91 5.04 -25.39
C ALA A 375 1.73 4.82 -26.36
N ASP A 376 2.00 4.86 -27.67
CA ASP A 376 1.04 4.56 -28.74
C ASP A 376 0.82 3.05 -28.95
N GLY A 377 1.38 2.21 -28.08
CA GLY A 377 1.29 0.76 -28.15
C GLY A 377 2.23 0.12 -29.18
N ALA A 378 3.02 0.90 -29.91
CA ALA A 378 4.03 0.37 -30.82
C ALA A 378 5.15 -0.33 -30.03
N GLU A 379 5.77 -1.34 -30.65
CA GLU A 379 6.95 -2.02 -30.12
C GLU A 379 8.01 -2.15 -31.20
N GLY A 380 9.29 -2.12 -30.83
CA GLY A 380 10.37 -2.25 -31.80
C GLY A 380 11.75 -2.41 -31.18
N TYR A 381 12.76 -2.42 -32.03
CA TYR A 381 14.17 -2.42 -31.65
C TYR A 381 14.96 -1.44 -32.50
N VAL A 382 16.10 -0.97 -32.02
CA VAL A 382 17.06 -0.22 -32.85
C VAL A 382 18.06 -1.17 -33.47
N ASP A 383 18.17 -1.16 -34.79
CA ASP A 383 19.15 -1.97 -35.50
C ASP A 383 20.58 -1.43 -35.25
N LYS A 384 21.45 -2.28 -34.70
CA LYS A 384 22.82 -1.89 -34.29
C LYS A 384 23.68 -1.42 -35.47
N ASP A 385 23.41 -1.83 -36.71
CA ASP A 385 24.22 -1.48 -37.88
C ASP A 385 23.76 -0.21 -38.56
N THR A 386 22.45 0.01 -38.60
CA THR A 386 21.83 1.12 -39.31
C THR A 386 21.42 2.28 -38.42
N TRP A 387 21.36 2.07 -37.10
CA TRP A 387 20.89 3.06 -36.12
C TRP A 387 19.46 3.54 -36.42
N GLN A 388 18.62 2.64 -36.94
CA GLN A 388 17.23 2.91 -37.26
C GLN A 388 16.33 2.14 -36.32
N LEU A 389 15.25 2.79 -35.87
CA LEU A 389 14.15 2.12 -35.19
C LEU A 389 13.41 1.22 -36.19
N VAL A 390 13.23 -0.04 -35.83
CA VAL A 390 12.44 -1.03 -36.57
C VAL A 390 11.28 -1.46 -35.69
N LEU A 391 10.07 -1.09 -36.10
CA LEU A 391 8.86 -1.48 -35.38
C LEU A 391 8.51 -2.94 -35.70
N THR A 392 8.36 -3.74 -34.66
CA THR A 392 7.85 -5.12 -34.68
C THR A 392 6.34 -5.16 -34.46
N LYS A 393 5.79 -4.17 -33.76
CA LYS A 393 4.37 -3.90 -33.61
C LYS A 393 4.11 -2.44 -34.00
N GLN A 394 3.15 -2.21 -34.90
CA GLN A 394 2.72 -0.85 -35.26
C GLN A 394 1.96 -0.21 -34.10
N PRO A 395 1.85 1.14 -34.05
CA PRO A 395 0.96 1.81 -33.12
C PRO A 395 -0.44 1.20 -33.15
N ASP A 396 -1.10 1.13 -32.00
CA ASP A 396 -2.46 0.64 -31.94
C ASP A 396 -3.36 1.54 -32.79
N GLU A 397 -4.14 0.94 -33.70
CA GLU A 397 -5.08 1.69 -34.52
C GLU A 397 -6.11 2.34 -33.60
N ILE A 398 -6.11 3.66 -33.56
CA ILE A 398 -7.30 4.39 -33.11
C ILE A 398 -8.32 4.13 -34.20
N GLU A 399 -9.32 3.27 -33.94
CA GLU A 399 -10.49 3.17 -34.81
C GLU A 399 -11.12 4.56 -34.88
N ASP A 400 -10.79 5.28 -35.94
CA ASP A 400 -11.42 6.52 -36.29
C ASP A 400 -12.89 6.17 -36.54
N THR A 401 -13.79 6.68 -35.70
CA THR A 401 -15.23 6.42 -35.79
C THR A 401 -15.80 6.87 -37.16
N GLU A 402 -15.05 7.62 -37.96
CA GLU A 402 -15.35 7.94 -39.35
C GLU A 402 -15.21 6.76 -40.34
N GLN A 403 -14.32 5.79 -40.09
CA GLN A 403 -14.06 4.69 -41.03
C GLN A 403 -15.13 3.59 -40.94
N VAL A 404 -15.69 3.37 -39.74
CA VAL A 404 -16.84 2.49 -39.53
C VAL A 404 -18.07 3.02 -40.27
N ASN A 405 -18.24 4.35 -40.34
CA ASN A 405 -19.37 4.98 -41.04
C ASN A 405 -19.28 4.83 -42.57
N ALA A 406 -18.07 4.86 -43.15
CA ALA A 406 -17.88 4.66 -44.58
C ALA A 406 -18.19 3.22 -45.02
N GLU A 407 -17.76 2.22 -44.23
CA GLU A 407 -18.08 0.81 -44.48
C GLU A 407 -19.57 0.48 -44.21
N LEU A 408 -20.19 1.14 -43.22
CA LEU A 408 -21.64 1.03 -42.98
C LEU A 408 -22.44 1.65 -44.14
N LEU A 409 -22.04 2.80 -44.67
CA LEU A 409 -22.70 3.43 -45.82
C LEU A 409 -22.61 2.55 -47.08
N GLU A 410 -21.45 1.95 -47.37
CA GLU A 410 -21.31 1.05 -48.52
C GLU A 410 -22.23 -0.18 -48.42
N SER A 411 -22.44 -0.70 -47.20
CA SER A 411 -23.40 -1.78 -46.94
C SER A 411 -24.88 -1.37 -47.09
N VAL A 412 -25.21 -0.10 -46.83
CA VAL A 412 -26.58 0.45 -46.98
C VAL A 412 -26.89 0.80 -48.44
N TYR A 413 -25.90 1.22 -49.24
CA TYR A 413 -26.08 1.52 -50.67
C TYR A 413 -25.90 0.31 -51.59
N ALA A 414 -25.37 -0.82 -51.10
CA ALA A 414 -25.21 -2.05 -51.89
C ALA A 414 -26.51 -2.87 -52.02
N ASP A 415 -27.54 -2.58 -51.21
CA ASP A 415 -28.84 -3.25 -51.25
C ASP A 415 -29.93 -2.34 -51.84
N ASP A 416 -30.02 -2.33 -53.17
CA ASP A 416 -31.01 -1.59 -53.98
C ASP A 416 -32.48 -1.98 -53.68
N THR A 417 -32.72 -2.89 -52.73
CA THR A 417 -34.07 -3.33 -52.33
C THR A 417 -34.61 -2.62 -51.09
N CYS A 418 -33.75 -2.12 -50.20
CA CYS A 418 -34.18 -1.50 -48.93
C CYS A 418 -34.63 -0.04 -49.05
N LEU A 419 -34.30 0.66 -50.14
CA LEU A 419 -34.75 2.04 -50.37
C LEU A 419 -36.20 2.12 -50.89
N SER A 420 -36.74 1.01 -51.40
CA SER A 420 -38.08 0.98 -52.02
C SER A 420 -39.23 0.81 -51.02
N ASP A 421 -38.96 0.24 -49.84
CA ASP A 421 -39.97 0.03 -48.79
C ASP A 421 -40.13 1.23 -47.83
N LEU A 422 -39.18 2.18 -47.81
CA LEU A 422 -39.25 3.38 -46.95
C LEU A 422 -40.07 4.53 -47.58
N LEU A 423 -40.50 4.39 -48.83
CA LEU A 423 -41.18 5.45 -49.60
C LEU A 423 -42.58 5.09 -50.11
N THR A 424 -43.19 3.99 -49.66
CA THR A 424 -44.56 3.64 -50.08
C THR A 424 -45.47 3.25 -48.91
N ASP A 425 -46.20 4.23 -48.37
CA ASP A 425 -47.64 4.40 -48.58
C ASP A 425 -48.16 5.50 -47.62
N GLY A 426 -48.60 6.61 -48.22
CA GLY A 426 -49.48 7.63 -47.66
C GLY A 426 -49.40 7.98 -46.16
N SER A 427 -48.50 8.88 -45.77
CA SER A 427 -48.87 9.93 -44.82
C SER A 427 -47.97 11.17 -44.92
N THR A 428 -48.64 12.30 -44.98
CA THR A 428 -48.26 13.71 -44.98
C THR A 428 -46.94 14.15 -44.33
N VAL A 429 -46.22 14.97 -45.09
CA VAL A 429 -45.17 15.92 -44.68
C VAL A 429 -45.68 16.88 -43.59
N ILE A 430 -44.93 16.93 -42.49
CA ILE A 430 -44.62 18.04 -41.56
C ILE A 430 -45.75 19.03 -41.24
N THR A 431 -46.19 19.08 -39.98
CA THR A 431 -46.63 20.33 -39.36
C THR A 431 -46.35 20.32 -37.85
N ASP A 432 -45.70 21.40 -37.42
CA ASP A 432 -45.69 21.97 -36.07
C ASP A 432 -44.78 21.32 -35.00
N MET A 433 -43.59 21.92 -34.82
CA MET A 433 -42.92 21.98 -33.52
C MET A 433 -43.45 23.20 -32.77
N THR A 434 -44.32 22.99 -31.79
CA THR A 434 -44.50 23.93 -30.69
C THR A 434 -44.86 23.20 -29.39
N GLU A 435 -44.20 23.64 -28.31
CA GLU A 435 -44.43 23.29 -26.89
C GLU A 435 -43.75 21.99 -26.39
N SER A 436 -42.58 22.10 -25.77
CA SER A 436 -42.41 22.33 -24.32
C SER A 436 -42.94 21.16 -23.49
N THR A 437 -42.06 20.40 -22.84
CA THR A 437 -41.79 20.52 -21.40
C THR A 437 -40.86 19.40 -20.95
N ALA A 438 -39.96 19.76 -20.04
CA ALA A 438 -39.26 18.84 -19.16
C ALA A 438 -40.24 17.96 -18.37
N LEU A 439 -39.80 16.76 -18.00
CA LEU A 439 -39.97 16.06 -16.72
C LEU A 439 -39.60 14.58 -16.96
N THR A 440 -38.44 14.14 -16.46
CA THR A 440 -38.26 13.37 -15.21
C THR A 440 -38.93 11.99 -15.23
N ASP A 441 -38.07 11.00 -15.07
CA ASP A 441 -38.22 9.73 -14.35
C ASP A 441 -37.91 8.48 -15.22
N GLU A 442 -37.35 7.49 -14.52
CA GLU A 442 -36.63 6.33 -15.04
C GLU A 442 -37.50 5.32 -15.81
N ASN A 443 -36.83 4.61 -16.72
CA ASN A 443 -37.31 3.46 -17.50
C ASN A 443 -38.44 3.74 -18.49
N ASP A 444 -38.07 4.04 -19.73
CA ASP A 444 -38.77 3.45 -20.88
C ASP A 444 -37.85 3.34 -22.11
N ASP A 445 -38.05 2.24 -22.83
CA ASP A 445 -37.32 1.77 -24.00
C ASP A 445 -37.17 2.83 -25.11
N ILE A 446 -36.04 2.74 -25.81
CA ILE A 446 -35.76 3.43 -27.07
C ILE A 446 -36.88 3.12 -28.06
N SER A 447 -37.76 4.07 -28.27
CA SER A 447 -38.86 3.98 -29.22
C SER A 447 -39.07 5.35 -29.86
N ASP A 448 -38.14 5.75 -30.73
CA ASP A 448 -38.49 6.29 -32.05
C ASP A 448 -37.22 6.57 -32.87
N VAL A 449 -37.19 6.03 -34.09
CA VAL A 449 -36.08 6.08 -35.06
C VAL A 449 -35.80 7.53 -35.54
N THR A 450 -36.60 8.50 -35.13
CA THR A 450 -36.43 9.93 -35.39
C THR A 450 -35.29 10.58 -34.60
N ASP A 451 -34.99 10.11 -33.38
CA ASP A 451 -33.94 10.76 -32.56
C ASP A 451 -32.52 10.39 -33.04
N VAL A 452 -32.35 9.21 -33.64
CA VAL A 452 -31.06 8.75 -34.20
C VAL A 452 -30.73 9.50 -35.50
N GLN A 453 -31.73 9.81 -36.32
CA GLN A 453 -31.52 10.55 -37.57
C GLN A 453 -31.19 12.02 -37.32
N VAL A 454 -31.70 12.64 -36.25
CA VAL A 454 -31.39 14.03 -35.88
C VAL A 454 -29.99 14.15 -35.28
N MET A 455 -29.51 13.17 -34.50
CA MET A 455 -28.12 13.16 -34.02
C MET A 455 -27.11 13.02 -35.17
N LEU A 456 -27.36 12.11 -36.12
CA LEU A 456 -26.44 11.88 -37.24
C LEU A 456 -26.30 13.09 -38.18
N LEU A 457 -27.35 13.91 -38.32
CA LEU A 457 -27.32 15.13 -39.15
C LEU A 457 -26.69 16.33 -38.42
N ALA A 458 -26.82 16.40 -37.08
CA ALA A 458 -26.20 17.46 -36.28
C ALA A 458 -24.68 17.29 -36.16
N GLU A 459 -24.17 16.06 -36.00
CA GLU A 459 -22.73 15.81 -35.95
C GLU A 459 -22.05 16.07 -37.31
N ASN A 460 -22.66 15.62 -38.41
CA ASN A 460 -22.10 15.79 -39.76
C ASN A 460 -22.07 17.25 -40.25
N MET A 461 -22.90 18.14 -39.69
CA MET A 461 -22.84 19.57 -40.01
C MET A 461 -21.84 20.36 -39.14
N SER A 462 -21.41 19.82 -38.00
CA SER A 462 -20.35 20.44 -37.18
C SER A 462 -18.94 20.25 -37.77
N ALA A 463 -18.77 19.23 -38.62
CA ALA A 463 -17.52 18.91 -39.29
C ALA A 463 -17.21 19.78 -40.54
N PHE A 464 -18.13 20.65 -40.96
CA PHE A 464 -17.94 21.52 -42.13
C PHE A 464 -18.33 22.99 -41.82
N GLY A 465 -17.50 23.71 -41.07
CA GLY A 465 -17.63 25.17 -41.02
C GLY A 465 -16.78 25.89 -39.98
N ASN A 466 -15.88 26.75 -40.46
CA ASN A 466 -15.09 27.70 -39.68
C ASN A 466 -15.92 28.42 -38.60
N ASN A 467 -15.29 28.58 -37.44
CA ASN A 467 -15.81 29.08 -36.17
C ASN A 467 -16.20 30.59 -36.16
N ASP A 468 -16.74 31.12 -37.25
CA ASP A 468 -16.93 32.57 -37.37
C ASP A 468 -17.97 32.97 -38.44
N GLN A 469 -19.18 32.39 -38.48
CA GLN A 469 -20.37 32.96 -39.18
C GLN A 469 -21.69 32.23 -38.78
N ILE A 470 -22.06 32.19 -37.50
CA ILE A 470 -23.45 31.86 -37.11
C ILE A 470 -24.03 33.03 -36.32
N SER A 471 -24.61 34.00 -37.05
CA SER A 471 -25.59 34.90 -36.43
C SER A 471 -26.93 34.17 -36.35
N ASP A 472 -27.57 34.30 -35.20
CA ASP A 472 -28.75 33.59 -34.66
C ASP A 472 -30.08 33.70 -35.46
N SER A 473 -30.01 33.83 -36.79
CA SER A 473 -31.19 34.10 -37.61
C SER A 473 -31.01 33.76 -39.09
N VAL A 474 -30.65 32.51 -39.40
CA VAL A 474 -30.83 31.95 -40.76
C VAL A 474 -31.97 30.94 -40.72
N ASN A 475 -33.06 31.29 -41.39
CA ASN A 475 -34.28 30.50 -41.47
C ASN A 475 -34.13 29.46 -42.58
N ILE A 476 -34.24 28.17 -42.25
CA ILE A 476 -33.96 27.02 -43.15
C ILE A 476 -34.89 26.93 -44.37
N THR A 477 -35.93 27.76 -44.45
CA THR A 477 -36.86 27.80 -45.58
C THR A 477 -36.32 28.45 -46.87
N ASP A 478 -35.10 29.01 -46.88
CA ASP A 478 -34.51 29.64 -48.09
C ASP A 478 -33.51 28.74 -48.87
N ILE A 479 -33.31 27.47 -48.48
CA ILE A 479 -32.40 26.53 -49.18
C ILE A 479 -33.14 25.56 -50.13
N THR A 480 -34.47 25.57 -50.15
CA THR A 480 -35.27 24.70 -51.04
C THR A 480 -35.68 25.36 -52.37
N ALA A 481 -35.08 26.49 -52.72
CA ALA A 481 -35.37 27.22 -53.96
C ALA A 481 -34.12 27.57 -54.77
N ASP A 482 -33.19 26.63 -54.98
CA ASP A 482 -32.25 26.72 -56.09
C ASP A 482 -31.92 25.35 -56.71
N THR A 483 -32.63 25.01 -57.78
CA THR A 483 -32.38 23.82 -58.60
C THR A 483 -31.25 24.04 -59.63
N SER A 484 -30.18 24.78 -59.30
CA SER A 484 -29.08 25.08 -60.23
C SER A 484 -27.71 24.46 -59.88
N LEU A 485 -27.61 23.60 -58.87
CA LEU A 485 -26.36 22.89 -58.54
C LEU A 485 -26.38 21.36 -58.77
N THR A 486 -27.43 20.83 -59.41
CA THR A 486 -27.55 19.41 -59.76
C THR A 486 -27.05 19.04 -61.16
N ASP A 487 -26.23 19.87 -61.82
CA ASP A 487 -25.77 19.59 -63.19
C ASP A 487 -24.26 19.82 -63.47
N SER A 488 -23.38 19.75 -62.46
CA SER A 488 -21.92 19.95 -62.67
C SER A 488 -20.96 18.95 -62.02
N LEU A 489 -21.40 17.78 -61.55
CA LEU A 489 -20.47 16.77 -61.00
C LEU A 489 -20.57 15.39 -61.65
N LEU A 490 -20.98 15.33 -62.91
CA LEU A 490 -20.86 14.11 -63.72
C LEU A 490 -20.34 14.36 -65.16
N VAL A 491 -19.25 15.12 -65.33
CA VAL A 491 -18.34 14.98 -66.49
C VAL A 491 -16.92 15.33 -66.05
N GLY A 492 -16.05 14.34 -65.93
CA GLY A 492 -14.65 14.59 -65.55
C GLY A 492 -13.69 13.40 -65.48
N ALA A 493 -14.07 12.19 -65.91
CA ALA A 493 -13.12 11.15 -66.28
C ALA A 493 -13.02 11.10 -67.82
N LEU A 494 -12.02 11.78 -68.39
CA LEU A 494 -11.32 11.54 -69.68
C LEU A 494 -10.62 12.83 -70.16
N GLN A 495 -9.40 13.08 -69.68
CA GLN A 495 -8.22 13.35 -70.50
C GLN A 495 -6.93 13.22 -69.68
#